data_AF-A0A7K4HAY7-F1
#
_entry.id   AF-A0A7K4HAY7-F1
#
_cell.length_a   1.000
_cell.length_b   1.000
_cell.length_c   1.000
_cell.angle_alpha   90.00
_cell.angle_beta   90.00
_cell.angle_gamma   90.00
#
_symmetry.space_group_name_H-M   'P 1'
#
loop_
_entity.id
_entity.type
_entity.pdbx_description
1 polymer ?
#
loop_
_entity_poly.entity_id
_entity_poly.type
_entity_poly.pdbx_seq_one_letter_code
_entity_poly.pdbx_strand_id
1 'polypeptide(L)'
;MNFNKVEQAKIYLLAFTVQDLKGICKKYGIRGFSNLNKDDIINLILISIPNNIFPSFLKDLEQKSLNSIISLVPKYFKKENPTKLESLQFDDKNNIIRLIFKGFKWEIYTNIQFLNLEKKTEPLNFKYKCNCVYAKDGGFCSHFWVGMIWGFRKFNINASRWDKFNLPEIFDELINNLDFKFFYKDTSKQEKIGIYSVEEFLKTNLMGKTKFNFEDLEDISAKEIIKFISGTKIKITENEKLKPVKKKLIDLIKDELDIVEFSKMFFNFKKNSRILEAKKIPVDIIKVEWGPPVNCYARFRMNEQDEKDLDVIIENNQIKHNNCHWVYHRSNFCSHLIAFFLHLSNRNLPKTLEYLKEYSKE
;
A
#
# COMPACT_ATOMS: atom_id res chain seq x y z
N MET A 1 -20.39 -20.00 14.30
CA MET A 1 -19.46 -20.49 15.35
C MET A 1 -19.69 -19.68 16.61
N ASN A 2 -20.23 -20.28 17.66
CA ASN A 2 -20.22 -19.68 19.01
C ASN A 2 -18.90 -20.08 19.63
N PHE A 3 -18.06 -19.09 19.96
CA PHE A 3 -16.82 -19.37 20.67
C PHE A 3 -17.14 -19.76 22.10
N ASN A 4 -16.53 -20.84 22.59
CA ASN A 4 -16.59 -21.12 24.02
C ASN A 4 -15.82 -20.03 24.79
N LYS A 5 -16.06 -19.91 26.10
CA LYS A 5 -15.47 -18.84 26.92
C LYS A 5 -13.93 -18.84 26.90
N VAL A 6 -13.30 -20.01 26.76
CA VAL A 6 -11.83 -20.15 26.67
C VAL A 6 -11.31 -19.64 25.33
N GLU A 7 -12.00 -19.96 24.23
CA GLU A 7 -11.68 -19.43 22.90
C GLU A 7 -11.84 -17.91 22.85
N GLN A 8 -12.89 -17.36 23.46
CA GLN A 8 -13.07 -15.91 23.58
C GLN A 8 -11.92 -15.26 24.35
N ALA A 9 -11.55 -15.82 25.51
CA ALA A 9 -10.41 -15.34 26.29
C ALA A 9 -9.12 -15.38 25.48
N LYS A 10 -8.88 -16.46 24.71
CA LYS A 10 -7.72 -16.57 23.83
C LYS A 10 -7.69 -15.44 22.79
N ILE A 11 -8.82 -15.17 22.13
CA ILE A 11 -8.95 -14.08 21.15
C ILE A 11 -8.63 -12.72 21.79
N TYR A 12 -9.14 -12.45 22.99
CA TYR A 12 -8.84 -11.20 23.70
C TYR A 12 -7.37 -11.11 24.09
N LEU A 13 -6.77 -12.20 24.57
CA LEU A 13 -5.37 -12.24 24.96
C LEU A 13 -4.42 -12.01 23.78
N LEU A 14 -4.80 -12.44 22.57
CA LEU A 14 -4.03 -12.16 21.35
C LEU A 14 -3.91 -10.66 21.03
N ALA A 15 -4.80 -9.81 21.54
CA ALA A 15 -4.72 -8.36 21.38
C ALA A 15 -3.54 -7.72 22.10
N PHE A 16 -3.05 -8.35 23.17
CA PHE A 16 -2.11 -7.76 24.10
C PHE A 16 -0.65 -7.95 23.67
N THR A 17 0.21 -7.03 24.11
CA THR A 17 1.66 -7.19 23.98
C THR A 17 2.17 -8.21 25.01
N VAL A 18 3.41 -8.71 24.83
CA VAL A 18 4.04 -9.58 25.82
C VAL A 18 4.11 -8.90 27.19
N GLN A 19 4.35 -7.58 27.23
CA GLN A 19 4.41 -6.84 28.49
C GLN A 19 3.05 -6.76 29.18
N ASP A 20 1.98 -6.54 28.43
CA ASP A 20 0.62 -6.54 28.95
C ASP A 20 0.22 -7.91 29.50
N LEU A 21 0.54 -8.99 28.77
CA LEU A 21 0.30 -10.36 29.20
C LEU A 21 1.07 -10.70 30.49
N LYS A 22 2.33 -10.28 30.59
CA LYS A 22 3.11 -10.38 31.83
C LYS A 22 2.46 -9.58 32.98
N GLY A 23 1.86 -8.43 32.67
CA GLY A 23 1.06 -7.65 33.62
C GLY A 23 -0.17 -8.41 34.12
N ILE A 24 -0.87 -9.10 33.23
CA ILE A 24 -2.00 -9.98 33.57
C ILE A 24 -1.52 -11.12 34.49
N CYS A 25 -0.42 -11.79 34.15
CA CYS A 25 0.15 -12.83 35.01
C CYS A 25 0.44 -12.32 36.43
N LYS A 26 1.05 -11.13 36.56
CA LYS A 26 1.31 -10.50 37.86
C LYS A 26 0.01 -10.21 38.62
N LYS A 27 -1.00 -9.64 37.95
CA LYS A 27 -2.32 -9.31 38.56
C LYS A 27 -2.99 -10.55 39.17
N TYR A 28 -2.89 -11.70 38.51
CA TYR A 28 -3.52 -12.95 38.94
C TYR A 28 -2.57 -13.90 39.69
N GLY A 29 -1.36 -13.46 40.06
CA GLY A 29 -0.41 -14.26 40.83
C GLY A 29 0.18 -15.47 40.09
N ILE A 30 0.07 -15.50 38.75
CA ILE A 30 0.61 -16.57 37.90
C ILE A 30 2.14 -16.45 37.89
N ARG A 31 2.88 -17.56 38.07
CA ARG A 31 4.36 -17.59 38.10
C ARG A 31 4.93 -18.31 36.87
N GLY A 32 6.24 -18.19 36.63
CA GLY A 32 6.94 -18.96 35.59
C GLY A 32 6.87 -18.37 34.17
N PHE A 33 6.35 -17.16 33.99
CA PHE A 33 6.10 -16.56 32.67
C PHE A 33 7.27 -15.73 32.09
N SER A 34 8.37 -15.52 32.84
CA SER A 34 9.41 -14.53 32.49
C SER A 34 10.10 -14.79 31.16
N ASN A 35 10.35 -16.06 30.84
CA ASN A 35 11.10 -16.51 29.67
C ASN A 35 10.20 -17.09 28.56
N LEU A 36 8.87 -17.04 28.75
CA LEU A 36 7.91 -17.58 27.81
C LEU A 36 7.68 -16.61 26.65
N ASN A 37 7.44 -17.17 25.46
CA ASN A 37 6.97 -16.41 24.31
C ASN A 37 5.48 -16.03 24.49
N LYS A 38 4.92 -15.25 23.55
CA LYS A 38 3.54 -14.76 23.65
C LYS A 38 2.53 -15.90 23.79
N ASP A 39 2.61 -16.92 22.95
CA ASP A 39 1.64 -18.01 22.92
C ASP A 39 1.70 -18.85 24.19
N ASP A 40 2.90 -19.13 24.68
CA ASP A 40 3.12 -19.86 25.93
C ASP A 40 2.58 -19.09 27.13
N ILE A 41 2.73 -17.76 27.16
CA ILE A 41 2.12 -16.92 28.20
C ILE A 41 0.60 -16.97 28.12
N ILE A 42 0.01 -16.89 26.92
CA ILE A 42 -1.44 -16.97 26.73
C ILE A 42 -1.96 -18.32 27.23
N ASN A 43 -1.33 -19.42 26.82
CA ASN A 43 -1.70 -20.76 27.26
C ASN A 43 -1.58 -20.90 28.78
N LEU A 44 -0.49 -20.40 29.37
CA LEU A 44 -0.28 -20.39 30.81
C LEU A 44 -1.39 -19.62 31.53
N ILE A 45 -1.81 -18.46 31.02
CA ILE A 45 -2.92 -17.70 31.58
C ILE A 45 -4.20 -18.53 31.54
N LEU A 46 -4.54 -19.12 30.38
CA LEU A 46 -5.78 -19.86 30.20
C LEU A 46 -5.88 -21.10 31.13
N ILE A 47 -4.77 -21.78 31.41
CA ILE A 47 -4.76 -22.94 32.33
C ILE A 47 -4.71 -22.54 33.81
N SER A 48 -4.20 -21.33 34.12
CA SER A 48 -3.96 -20.92 35.51
C SER A 48 -5.12 -20.18 36.14
N ILE A 49 -6.05 -19.62 35.34
CA ILE A 49 -7.20 -18.89 35.86
C ILE A 49 -8.27 -19.88 36.38
N PRO A 50 -8.63 -19.84 37.67
CA PRO A 50 -9.66 -20.72 38.23
C PRO A 50 -11.06 -20.46 37.63
N ASN A 51 -11.86 -21.52 37.48
CA ASN A 51 -13.21 -21.47 36.88
C ASN A 51 -14.16 -20.47 37.58
N ASN A 52 -14.04 -20.30 38.90
CA ASN A 52 -14.85 -19.33 39.66
C ASN A 52 -14.48 -17.87 39.36
N ILE A 53 -13.23 -17.60 38.97
CA ILE A 53 -12.74 -16.25 38.63
C ILE A 53 -12.92 -15.95 37.14
N PHE A 54 -12.89 -16.99 36.30
CA PHE A 54 -12.91 -16.89 34.84
C PHE A 54 -13.99 -15.93 34.26
N PRO A 55 -15.24 -15.88 34.75
CA PRO A 55 -16.23 -14.93 34.23
C PRO A 55 -15.84 -13.46 34.43
N SER A 56 -15.32 -13.11 35.61
CA SER A 56 -14.84 -11.74 35.90
C SER A 56 -13.59 -11.39 35.10
N PHE A 57 -12.68 -12.36 34.97
CA PHE A 57 -11.48 -12.24 34.13
C PHE A 57 -11.85 -11.99 32.66
N LEU A 58 -12.83 -12.72 32.11
CA LEU A 58 -13.26 -12.57 30.74
C LEU A 58 -13.86 -11.18 30.47
N LYS A 59 -14.68 -10.66 31.40
CA LYS A 59 -15.25 -9.32 31.31
C LYS A 59 -14.18 -8.23 31.34
N ASP A 60 -13.19 -8.37 32.22
CA ASP A 60 -12.03 -7.46 32.29
C ASP A 60 -11.22 -7.46 30.98
N LEU A 61 -11.03 -8.65 30.38
CA LEU A 61 -10.33 -8.80 29.11
C LEU A 61 -11.10 -8.19 27.94
N GLU A 62 -12.39 -8.47 27.85
CA GLU A 62 -13.28 -7.96 26.80
C GLU A 62 -13.19 -6.42 26.73
N GLN A 63 -13.39 -5.76 27.87
CA GLN A 63 -13.41 -4.30 27.92
C GLN A 63 -12.04 -3.70 27.56
N LYS A 64 -10.92 -4.31 27.96
CA LYS A 64 -9.58 -3.80 27.65
C LYS A 64 -9.14 -4.09 26.22
N SER A 65 -9.34 -5.33 25.76
CA SER A 65 -8.89 -5.77 24.43
C SER A 65 -9.68 -5.11 23.31
N LEU A 66 -11.01 -5.13 23.39
CA LEU A 66 -11.85 -4.59 22.31
C LEU A 66 -11.72 -3.08 22.21
N ASN A 67 -11.76 -2.36 23.33
CA ASN A 67 -11.58 -0.90 23.31
C ASN A 67 -10.20 -0.51 22.79
N SER A 68 -9.13 -1.19 23.23
CA SER A 68 -7.78 -0.88 22.74
C SER A 68 -7.63 -1.14 21.25
N ILE A 69 -8.17 -2.25 20.71
CA ILE A 69 -8.05 -2.54 19.28
C ILE A 69 -8.96 -1.64 18.44
N ILE A 70 -10.22 -1.47 18.83
CA ILE A 70 -11.22 -0.71 18.06
C ILE A 70 -10.91 0.79 18.08
N SER A 71 -10.34 1.32 19.18
CA SER A 71 -9.88 2.71 19.23
C SER A 71 -8.72 3.02 18.26
N LEU A 72 -8.04 2.00 17.71
CA LEU A 72 -7.06 2.20 16.65
C LEU A 72 -7.71 2.44 15.28
N VAL A 73 -8.97 2.05 15.09
CA VAL A 73 -9.67 2.14 13.80
C VAL A 73 -9.63 3.57 13.24
N PRO A 74 -10.05 4.63 13.97
CA PRO A 74 -9.97 6.01 13.46
C PRO A 74 -8.58 6.45 13.01
N LYS A 75 -7.52 5.94 13.67
CA LYS A 75 -6.13 6.33 13.40
C LYS A 75 -5.66 5.88 12.01
N TYR A 76 -6.24 4.81 11.46
CA TYR A 76 -5.97 4.38 10.08
C TYR A 76 -6.51 5.35 9.03
N PHE A 77 -7.59 6.06 9.34
CA PHE A 77 -8.22 7.06 8.46
C PHE A 77 -7.56 8.44 8.58
N LYS A 78 -7.21 8.85 9.81
CA LYS A 78 -6.59 10.15 10.09
C LYS A 78 -5.11 10.25 9.71
N LYS A 79 -4.51 9.17 9.18
CA LYS A 79 -3.07 9.07 8.85
C LYS A 79 -2.13 9.27 10.05
N GLU A 80 -2.66 9.16 11.27
CA GLU A 80 -1.94 9.26 12.56
C GLU A 80 -1.23 7.95 12.93
N ASN A 81 -1.57 6.85 12.26
CA ASN A 81 -0.91 5.56 12.43
C ASN A 81 0.25 5.41 11.41
N PRO A 82 1.42 4.86 11.82
CA PRO A 82 2.51 4.52 10.90
C PRO A 82 2.11 3.55 9.79
N THR A 83 1.05 2.76 10.01
CA THR A 83 0.37 1.96 8.99
C THR A 83 -0.95 2.63 8.62
N LYS A 84 -1.17 2.93 7.34
CA LYS A 84 -2.34 3.69 6.85
C LYS A 84 -3.20 2.82 5.95
N LEU A 85 -4.52 3.03 5.93
CA LEU A 85 -5.37 2.41 4.93
C LEU A 85 -5.04 3.05 3.57
N GLU A 86 -4.59 2.24 2.60
CA GLU A 86 -4.20 2.70 1.26
C GLU A 86 -5.35 2.48 0.27
N SER A 87 -6.04 1.35 0.38
CA SER A 87 -7.17 1.05 -0.50
C SER A 87 -8.19 0.14 0.16
N LEU A 88 -9.46 0.36 -0.18
CA LEU A 88 -10.58 -0.51 0.10
C LEU A 88 -11.22 -0.90 -1.22
N GLN A 89 -11.27 -2.20 -1.50
CA GLN A 89 -11.90 -2.77 -2.69
C GLN A 89 -13.06 -3.64 -2.26
N PHE A 90 -14.11 -3.64 -3.09
CA PHE A 90 -15.29 -4.45 -2.86
C PHE A 90 -15.61 -5.32 -4.08
N ASP A 91 -15.88 -6.60 -3.82
CA ASP A 91 -16.35 -7.60 -4.77
C ASP A 91 -17.81 -7.93 -4.42
N ASP A 92 -18.74 -7.25 -5.10
CA ASP A 92 -20.19 -7.39 -4.87
C ASP A 92 -20.68 -8.83 -5.07
N LYS A 93 -20.09 -9.56 -6.03
CA LYS A 93 -20.54 -10.92 -6.38
C LYS A 93 -20.32 -11.89 -5.22
N ASN A 94 -19.20 -11.74 -4.52
CA ASN A 94 -18.80 -12.65 -3.46
C ASN A 94 -18.96 -12.07 -2.04
N ASN A 95 -19.43 -10.82 -1.94
CA ASN A 95 -19.48 -10.05 -0.70
C ASN A 95 -18.13 -9.98 0.02
N ILE A 96 -17.05 -9.77 -0.74
CA ILE A 96 -15.68 -9.71 -0.21
C ILE A 96 -15.20 -8.26 -0.13
N ILE A 97 -14.71 -7.91 1.05
CA ILE A 97 -13.99 -6.66 1.32
C ILE A 97 -12.51 -6.96 1.36
N ARG A 98 -11.75 -6.24 0.52
CA ARG A 98 -10.29 -6.31 0.50
C ARG A 98 -9.72 -4.97 0.93
N LEU A 99 -8.92 -4.98 1.98
CA LEU A 99 -8.24 -3.81 2.51
C LEU A 99 -6.74 -3.98 2.33
N ILE A 100 -6.09 -2.94 1.85
CA ILE A 100 -4.64 -2.84 1.78
C ILE A 100 -4.22 -1.72 2.70
N PHE A 101 -3.38 -2.05 3.67
CA PHE A 101 -2.74 -1.08 4.54
C PHE A 101 -1.26 -1.00 4.22
N LYS A 102 -0.71 0.21 4.21
CA LYS A 102 0.67 0.47 3.83
C LYS A 102 1.42 1.13 4.98
N GLY A 103 2.52 0.50 5.37
CA GLY A 103 3.54 1.06 6.25
C GLY A 103 4.76 1.55 5.45
N PHE A 104 5.80 1.97 6.16
CA PHE A 104 7.02 2.50 5.52
C PHE A 104 7.76 1.46 4.65
N LYS A 105 7.71 0.18 5.06
CA LYS A 105 8.39 -0.94 4.37
C LYS A 105 7.56 -2.22 4.21
N TRP A 106 6.28 -2.19 4.58
CA TRP A 106 5.43 -3.39 4.57
C TRP A 106 4.01 -3.06 4.13
N GLU A 107 3.32 -4.09 3.65
CA GLU A 107 1.91 -4.02 3.28
C GLU A 107 1.13 -5.11 4.00
N ILE A 108 -0.04 -4.73 4.51
CA ILE A 108 -0.96 -5.63 5.20
C ILE A 108 -2.21 -5.79 4.35
N TYR A 109 -2.54 -7.03 4.02
CA TYR A 109 -3.71 -7.42 3.25
C TYR A 109 -4.72 -8.01 4.21
N THR A 110 -5.94 -7.47 4.19
CA THR A 110 -7.05 -8.00 4.98
C THR A 110 -8.24 -8.26 4.07
N ASN A 111 -8.73 -9.50 4.09
CA ASN A 111 -9.89 -9.93 3.33
C ASN A 111 -10.97 -10.39 4.30
N ILE A 112 -12.19 -9.88 4.12
CA ILE A 112 -13.37 -10.33 4.87
C ILE A 112 -14.47 -10.66 3.88
N GLN A 113 -14.90 -11.92 3.86
CA GLN A 113 -16.05 -12.37 3.11
C GLN A 113 -17.26 -12.44 4.04
N PHE A 114 -18.30 -11.68 3.75
CA PHE A 114 -19.56 -11.74 4.48
C PHE A 114 -20.43 -12.84 3.87
N LEU A 115 -20.88 -13.75 4.72
CA LEU A 115 -21.78 -14.84 4.35
C LEU A 115 -23.20 -14.47 4.83
N ASN A 116 -24.20 -15.24 4.39
CA ASN A 116 -25.59 -15.18 4.86
C ASN A 116 -26.19 -13.77 5.05
N LEU A 117 -25.86 -12.83 4.16
CA LEU A 117 -26.33 -11.44 4.26
C LEU A 117 -27.84 -11.34 4.07
N GLU A 118 -28.41 -12.18 3.22
CA GLU A 118 -29.83 -12.30 2.92
C GLU A 118 -30.66 -12.74 4.15
N LYS A 119 -30.04 -13.46 5.08
CA LYS A 119 -30.70 -13.99 6.27
C LYS A 119 -30.61 -13.02 7.45
N LYS A 120 -31.39 -11.94 7.37
CA LYS A 120 -31.33 -10.80 8.31
C LYS A 120 -31.51 -11.14 9.79
N THR A 121 -32.14 -12.27 10.12
CA THR A 121 -32.39 -12.73 11.50
C THR A 121 -31.35 -13.73 12.00
N GLU A 122 -30.50 -14.28 11.14
CA GLU A 122 -29.46 -15.23 11.56
C GLU A 122 -28.19 -14.49 11.99
N PRO A 123 -27.42 -15.08 12.93
CA PRO A 123 -26.13 -14.55 13.32
C PRO A 123 -25.20 -14.33 12.12
N LEU A 124 -24.40 -13.27 12.19
CA LEU A 124 -23.48 -12.90 11.14
C LEU A 124 -22.40 -13.97 10.98
N ASN A 125 -22.22 -14.45 9.76
CA ASN A 125 -21.15 -15.38 9.42
C ASN A 125 -20.17 -14.72 8.43
N PHE A 126 -18.89 -15.01 8.58
CA PHE A 126 -17.85 -14.44 7.75
C PHE A 126 -16.63 -15.35 7.64
N LYS A 127 -15.85 -15.18 6.57
CA LYS A 127 -14.48 -15.69 6.47
C LYS A 127 -13.51 -14.52 6.52
N TYR A 128 -12.44 -14.67 7.27
CA TYR A 128 -11.45 -13.61 7.46
C TYR A 128 -10.04 -14.14 7.24
N LYS A 129 -9.22 -13.34 6.54
CA LYS A 129 -7.79 -13.58 6.40
C LYS A 129 -7.05 -12.25 6.47
N CYS A 130 -6.04 -12.15 7.32
CA CYS A 130 -5.12 -11.03 7.36
C CYS A 130 -3.69 -11.54 7.51
N ASN A 131 -2.73 -10.90 6.86
CA ASN A 131 -1.31 -11.29 6.93
C ASN A 131 -0.54 -10.61 8.10
N CYS A 132 -1.21 -9.79 8.93
CA CYS A 132 -0.56 -9.17 10.08
C CYS A 132 -0.25 -10.20 11.18
N VAL A 133 0.71 -9.87 12.05
CA VAL A 133 1.16 -10.76 13.13
C VAL A 133 0.01 -11.24 14.00
N TYR A 134 -0.88 -10.34 14.42
CA TYR A 134 -2.03 -10.67 15.27
C TYR A 134 -3.05 -11.64 14.64
N ALA A 135 -3.14 -11.65 13.31
CA ALA A 135 -4.11 -12.48 12.60
C ALA A 135 -3.61 -13.91 12.35
N LYS A 136 -2.29 -14.12 12.33
CA LYS A 136 -1.69 -15.44 12.12
C LYS A 136 -2.11 -16.43 13.20
N ASP A 137 -2.34 -15.93 14.41
CA ASP A 137 -2.70 -16.74 15.58
C ASP A 137 -4.22 -16.86 15.78
N GLY A 138 -5.01 -16.45 14.78
CA GLY A 138 -6.48 -16.50 14.80
C GLY A 138 -7.15 -15.30 15.47
N GLY A 139 -6.41 -14.22 15.77
CA GLY A 139 -6.93 -13.04 16.45
C GLY A 139 -7.66 -12.04 15.54
N PHE A 140 -8.55 -11.25 16.15
CA PHE A 140 -9.22 -10.12 15.52
C PHE A 140 -8.38 -8.85 15.66
N CYS A 141 -7.55 -8.59 14.65
CA CYS A 141 -6.68 -7.41 14.64
C CYS A 141 -7.45 -6.12 14.34
N SER A 142 -6.82 -4.96 14.51
CA SER A 142 -7.42 -3.68 14.13
C SER A 142 -7.79 -3.59 12.64
N HIS A 143 -7.04 -4.24 11.75
CA HIS A 143 -7.37 -4.30 10.31
C HIS A 143 -8.66 -5.08 10.03
N PHE A 144 -8.93 -6.13 10.81
CA PHE A 144 -10.21 -6.84 10.78
C PHE A 144 -11.34 -5.88 11.14
N TRP A 145 -11.18 -5.14 12.23
CA TRP A 145 -12.21 -4.21 12.69
C TRP A 145 -12.50 -3.07 11.73
N VAL A 146 -11.48 -2.55 11.02
CA VAL A 146 -11.69 -1.60 9.92
C VAL A 146 -12.65 -2.20 8.86
N GLY A 147 -12.41 -3.45 8.46
CA GLY A 147 -13.25 -4.12 7.46
C GLY A 147 -14.63 -4.50 7.97
N MET A 148 -14.73 -4.88 9.25
CA MET A 148 -16.01 -5.18 9.90
C MET A 148 -16.89 -3.94 9.98
N ILE A 149 -16.35 -2.81 10.48
CA ILE A 149 -17.12 -1.57 10.60
C ILE A 149 -17.59 -1.09 9.22
N TRP A 150 -16.73 -1.18 8.20
CA TRP A 150 -17.13 -0.87 6.83
C TRP A 150 -18.23 -1.81 6.32
N GLY A 151 -18.07 -3.12 6.51
CA GLY A 151 -19.04 -4.11 6.06
C GLY A 151 -20.40 -3.93 6.73
N PHE A 152 -20.42 -3.67 8.04
CA PHE A 152 -21.64 -3.37 8.78
C PHE A 152 -22.39 -2.19 8.17
N ARG A 153 -21.68 -1.10 7.86
CA ARG A 153 -22.25 0.06 7.19
C ARG A 153 -22.72 -0.25 5.77
N LYS A 154 -21.88 -0.85 4.93
CA LYS A 154 -22.16 -1.10 3.50
C LYS A 154 -23.36 -2.00 3.31
N PHE A 155 -23.47 -3.06 4.12
CA PHE A 155 -24.51 -4.06 4.02
C PHE A 155 -25.71 -3.79 4.93
N ASN A 156 -25.70 -2.68 5.66
CA ASN A 156 -26.72 -2.33 6.64
C ASN A 156 -26.99 -3.48 7.63
N ILE A 157 -25.92 -4.07 8.16
CA ILE A 157 -25.98 -5.19 9.11
C ILE A 157 -26.32 -4.61 10.49
N ASN A 158 -27.36 -5.14 11.12
CA ASN A 158 -27.68 -4.79 12.50
C ASN A 158 -26.61 -5.34 13.46
N ALA A 159 -26.11 -4.51 14.38
CA ALA A 159 -25.19 -4.88 15.47
C ALA A 159 -25.65 -6.13 16.22
N SER A 160 -26.96 -6.32 16.39
CA SER A 160 -27.56 -7.49 17.06
C SER A 160 -27.28 -8.82 16.36
N ARG A 161 -26.86 -8.82 15.07
CA ARG A 161 -26.43 -10.04 14.37
C ARG A 161 -25.05 -10.51 14.80
N TRP A 162 -24.28 -9.69 15.50
CA TRP A 162 -22.99 -10.09 16.06
C TRP A 162 -23.19 -10.87 17.36
N ASP A 163 -22.77 -12.12 17.37
CA ASP A 163 -22.99 -13.11 18.44
C ASP A 163 -21.69 -13.63 19.06
N LYS A 164 -20.52 -13.12 18.63
CA LYS A 164 -19.22 -13.65 19.08
C LYS A 164 -18.83 -13.16 20.47
N PHE A 165 -19.17 -11.91 20.77
CA PHE A 165 -18.95 -11.22 22.04
C PHE A 165 -19.64 -9.84 22.01
N ASN A 166 -19.66 -9.10 23.13
CA ASN A 166 -20.29 -7.79 23.15
C ASN A 166 -19.42 -6.78 22.39
N LEU A 167 -20.02 -6.05 21.47
CA LEU A 167 -19.35 -4.94 20.80
C LEU A 167 -19.23 -3.77 21.80
N PRO A 168 -18.10 -3.04 21.82
CA PRO A 168 -17.97 -1.87 22.66
C PRO A 168 -18.89 -0.74 22.17
N GLU A 169 -19.30 0.15 23.07
CA GLU A 169 -20.20 1.28 22.76
C GLU A 169 -19.69 2.16 21.61
N ILE A 170 -18.37 2.34 21.50
CA ILE A 170 -17.75 3.12 20.41
C ILE A 170 -17.99 2.50 19.03
N PHE A 171 -18.37 1.22 18.93
CA PHE A 171 -18.53 0.54 17.65
C PHE A 171 -19.64 1.16 16.79
N ASP A 172 -20.79 1.46 17.37
CA ASP A 172 -21.90 2.09 16.67
C ASP A 172 -21.56 3.53 16.23
N GLU A 173 -20.83 4.26 17.06
CA GLU A 173 -20.30 5.58 16.70
C GLU A 173 -19.41 5.50 15.46
N LEU A 174 -18.52 4.49 15.39
CA LEU A 174 -17.59 4.32 14.28
C LEU A 174 -18.28 3.93 12.97
N ILE A 175 -19.33 3.09 13.02
CA ILE A 175 -20.14 2.76 11.83
C ILE A 175 -20.70 4.02 11.19
N ASN A 176 -21.23 4.93 12.02
CA ASN A 176 -21.93 6.12 11.56
C ASN A 176 -20.98 7.25 11.16
N ASN A 177 -19.87 7.44 11.88
CA ASN A 177 -19.04 8.64 11.77
C ASN A 177 -17.77 8.47 10.92
N LEU A 178 -17.33 7.24 10.61
CA LEU A 178 -16.14 7.06 9.77
C LEU A 178 -16.42 7.44 8.32
N ASP A 179 -15.61 8.34 7.75
CA ASP A 179 -15.70 8.68 6.34
C ASP A 179 -14.87 7.72 5.48
N PHE A 180 -15.56 6.80 4.81
CA PHE A 180 -14.96 5.82 3.92
C PHE A 180 -14.83 6.29 2.47
N LYS A 181 -15.33 7.49 2.13
CA LYS A 181 -15.38 8.00 0.75
C LYS A 181 -14.00 8.09 0.09
N PHE A 182 -12.94 8.32 0.88
CA PHE A 182 -11.57 8.48 0.40
C PHE A 182 -10.87 7.19 -0.05
N PHE A 183 -11.41 6.02 0.27
CA PHE A 183 -10.69 4.74 0.10
C PHE A 183 -11.41 3.74 -0.79
N TYR A 184 -12.67 3.99 -1.15
CA TYR A 184 -13.49 3.10 -1.97
C TYR A 184 -13.00 3.12 -3.44
N LYS A 185 -12.49 1.98 -3.91
CA LYS A 185 -12.33 1.68 -5.33
C LYS A 185 -13.34 0.60 -5.69
N ASP A 186 -14.39 0.99 -6.39
CA ASP A 186 -15.33 0.02 -6.96
C ASP A 186 -14.56 -0.85 -7.95
N THR A 187 -14.56 -2.17 -7.76
CA THR A 187 -13.88 -3.09 -8.70
C THR A 187 -14.82 -3.71 -9.72
N SER A 188 -16.13 -3.47 -9.60
CA SER A 188 -17.13 -3.88 -10.60
C SER A 188 -17.03 -3.05 -11.89
N LYS A 189 -16.48 -1.85 -11.78
CA LYS A 189 -15.94 -1.06 -12.89
C LYS A 189 -14.42 -1.08 -12.74
N GLN A 190 -13.66 -1.39 -13.80
CA GLN A 190 -12.21 -1.25 -13.79
C GLN A 190 -11.81 0.23 -13.72
N GLU A 191 -12.11 0.93 -12.62
CA GLU A 191 -11.61 2.27 -12.39
C GLU A 191 -10.24 2.18 -11.71
N LYS A 192 -9.22 2.38 -12.55
CA LYS A 192 -7.83 2.53 -12.17
C LYS A 192 -7.69 3.62 -11.12
N ILE A 193 -7.04 3.26 -10.01
CA ILE A 193 -6.31 4.13 -9.07
C ILE A 193 -7.03 5.46 -8.78
N GLY A 194 -7.82 5.46 -7.71
CA GLY A 194 -8.35 6.66 -7.03
C GLY A 194 -7.28 7.73 -6.87
N ILE A 195 -7.32 8.68 -7.79
CA ILE A 195 -6.66 9.96 -7.76
C ILE A 195 -7.81 10.94 -8.00
N TYR A 196 -8.18 11.70 -6.98
CA TYR A 196 -9.44 12.47 -6.99
C TYR A 196 -9.26 13.89 -7.57
N SER A 197 -8.02 14.27 -7.88
CA SER A 197 -7.70 15.56 -8.49
C SER A 197 -6.40 15.50 -9.30
N VAL A 198 -6.30 16.37 -10.30
CA VAL A 198 -5.07 16.62 -11.08
C VAL A 198 -3.91 17.00 -10.15
N GLU A 199 -4.17 17.77 -9.08
CA GLU A 199 -3.18 18.13 -8.07
C GLU A 199 -2.60 16.91 -7.35
N GLU A 200 -3.45 16.01 -6.87
CA GLU A 200 -3.02 14.82 -6.13
C GLU A 200 -2.26 13.85 -7.06
N PHE A 201 -2.70 13.75 -8.33
CA PHE A 201 -1.98 13.03 -9.38
C PHE A 201 -0.57 13.57 -9.55
N LEU A 202 -0.45 14.87 -9.74
CA LEU A 202 0.82 15.54 -10.00
C LEU A 202 1.72 15.46 -8.77
N LYS A 203 1.19 15.63 -7.56
CA LYS A 203 1.96 15.47 -6.30
C LYS A 203 2.54 14.07 -6.19
N THR A 204 1.72 13.03 -6.40
CA THR A 204 2.19 11.64 -6.28
C THR A 204 3.19 11.24 -7.37
N ASN A 205 3.04 11.76 -8.60
CA ASN A 205 3.89 11.38 -9.74
C ASN A 205 5.12 12.27 -9.96
N LEU A 206 5.12 13.51 -9.45
CA LEU A 206 6.25 14.44 -9.58
C LEU A 206 7.09 14.54 -8.31
N MET A 207 6.49 14.37 -7.12
CA MET A 207 7.19 14.58 -5.83
C MET A 207 7.84 13.30 -5.27
N GLY A 208 8.29 12.40 -6.15
CA GLY A 208 8.95 11.17 -5.73
C GLY A 208 10.21 11.42 -4.90
N LYS A 209 10.09 11.32 -3.57
CA LYS A 209 11.17 11.17 -2.56
C LYS A 209 12.43 12.05 -2.77
N THR A 210 12.30 13.34 -2.98
CA THR A 210 13.46 14.23 -3.10
C THR A 210 13.58 15.21 -1.93
N LYS A 211 14.83 15.53 -1.57
CA LYS A 211 15.24 16.48 -0.51
C LYS A 211 15.22 17.95 -0.96
N PHE A 212 14.41 18.31 -1.96
CA PHE A 212 14.34 19.69 -2.46
C PHE A 212 13.44 20.56 -1.56
N ASN A 213 13.71 21.87 -1.53
CA ASN A 213 12.83 22.82 -0.85
C ASN A 213 11.48 22.92 -1.62
N PHE A 214 10.47 23.50 -0.98
CA PHE A 214 9.11 23.55 -1.55
C PHE A 214 9.04 24.39 -2.83
N GLU A 215 9.82 25.47 -2.92
CA GLU A 215 9.83 26.40 -4.06
C GLU A 215 10.42 25.76 -5.33
N ASP A 216 11.56 25.06 -5.21
CA ASP A 216 12.17 24.29 -6.30
C ASP A 216 11.21 23.21 -6.83
N LEU A 217 10.44 22.58 -5.93
CA LEU A 217 9.45 21.57 -6.29
C LEU A 217 8.25 22.17 -7.03
N GLU A 218 7.85 23.40 -6.70
CA GLU A 218 6.79 24.11 -7.43
C GLU A 218 7.24 24.42 -8.86
N ASP A 219 8.43 25.00 -9.02
CA ASP A 219 8.98 25.37 -10.33
C ASP A 219 9.22 24.16 -11.23
N ILE A 220 9.82 23.09 -10.69
CA ILE A 220 10.03 21.83 -11.42
C ILE A 220 8.68 21.26 -11.86
N SER A 221 7.68 21.28 -10.96
CA SER A 221 6.36 20.76 -11.30
C SER A 221 5.67 21.59 -12.38
N ALA A 222 5.81 22.91 -12.36
CA ALA A 222 5.20 23.80 -13.33
C ALA A 222 5.82 23.65 -14.73
N LYS A 223 7.16 23.51 -14.81
CA LYS A 223 7.86 23.23 -16.08
C LYS A 223 7.42 21.90 -16.70
N GLU A 224 7.27 20.85 -15.90
CA GLU A 224 6.77 19.56 -16.38
C GLU A 224 5.32 19.62 -16.86
N ILE A 225 4.47 20.38 -16.19
CA ILE A 225 3.10 20.63 -16.62
C ILE A 225 3.08 21.38 -17.97
N ILE A 226 3.93 22.40 -18.15
CA ILE A 226 4.05 23.10 -19.43
C ILE A 226 4.49 22.16 -20.55
N LYS A 227 5.50 21.31 -20.30
CA LYS A 227 5.95 20.33 -21.32
C LYS A 227 4.82 19.37 -21.69
N PHE A 228 4.07 18.90 -20.70
CA PHE A 228 2.88 18.08 -20.93
C PHE A 228 1.88 18.84 -21.80
N ILE A 229 1.45 20.03 -21.39
CA ILE A 229 0.46 20.85 -22.12
C ILE A 229 0.92 21.15 -23.55
N SER A 230 2.20 21.47 -23.74
CA SER A 230 2.77 21.75 -25.07
C SER A 230 2.74 20.55 -26.02
N GLY A 231 2.68 19.33 -25.47
CA GLY A 231 2.48 18.09 -26.23
C GLY A 231 1.01 17.71 -26.44
N THR A 232 0.07 18.57 -26.03
CA THR A 232 -1.38 18.34 -26.11
C THR A 232 -2.06 19.43 -26.97
N LYS A 233 -3.40 19.38 -27.07
CA LYS A 233 -4.20 20.41 -27.75
C LYS A 233 -4.55 21.60 -26.83
N ILE A 234 -4.24 21.53 -25.53
CA ILE A 234 -4.55 22.58 -24.56
C ILE A 234 -3.75 23.83 -24.91
N LYS A 235 -4.45 24.96 -25.10
CA LYS A 235 -3.82 26.24 -25.45
C LYS A 235 -3.34 26.95 -24.18
N ILE A 236 -2.10 27.41 -24.20
CA ILE A 236 -1.51 28.26 -23.15
C ILE A 236 -1.06 29.59 -23.74
N THR A 237 -1.28 30.67 -23.00
CA THR A 237 -0.83 32.01 -23.38
C THR A 237 0.68 32.16 -23.19
N GLU A 238 1.31 33.11 -23.89
CA GLU A 238 2.75 33.38 -23.72
C GLU A 238 3.11 33.83 -22.29
N ASN A 239 2.21 34.56 -21.62
CA ASN A 239 2.40 34.95 -20.23
C ASN A 239 2.45 33.74 -19.28
N GLU A 240 1.67 32.70 -19.54
CA GLU A 240 1.68 31.46 -18.74
C GLU A 240 2.93 30.62 -18.97
N LYS A 241 3.56 30.72 -20.15
CA LYS A 241 4.87 30.10 -20.43
C LYS A 241 6.00 30.81 -19.68
N LEU A 242 5.97 32.15 -19.62
CA LEU A 242 7.04 32.97 -19.05
C LEU A 242 7.01 33.03 -17.52
N LYS A 243 5.81 33.05 -16.91
CA LYS A 243 5.62 33.08 -15.45
C LYS A 243 4.59 32.03 -15.04
N PRO A 244 5.00 30.76 -14.95
CA PRO A 244 4.07 29.67 -14.73
C PRO A 244 3.49 29.72 -13.31
N VAL A 245 2.19 29.96 -13.21
CA VAL A 245 1.46 29.80 -11.95
C VAL A 245 0.84 28.42 -11.95
N LYS A 246 1.41 27.49 -11.17
CA LYS A 246 1.00 26.08 -11.11
C LYS A 246 -0.51 25.91 -10.98
N LYS A 247 -1.16 26.70 -10.11
CA LYS A 247 -2.61 26.65 -9.91
C LYS A 247 -3.37 26.91 -11.22
N LYS A 248 -3.00 27.97 -11.96
CA LYS A 248 -3.63 28.30 -13.25
C LYS A 248 -3.43 27.18 -14.29
N LEU A 249 -2.23 26.60 -14.35
CA LEU A 249 -1.95 25.49 -15.27
C LEU A 249 -2.78 24.24 -14.96
N ILE A 250 -3.02 23.98 -13.67
CA ILE A 250 -3.86 22.87 -13.24
C ILE A 250 -5.32 23.15 -13.53
N ASP A 251 -5.79 24.38 -13.32
CA ASP A 251 -7.15 24.79 -13.67
C ASP A 251 -7.39 24.63 -15.18
N LEU A 252 -6.45 25.05 -16.04
CA LEU A 252 -6.51 24.79 -17.49
C LEU A 252 -6.63 23.31 -17.86
N ILE A 253 -5.92 22.43 -17.14
CA ILE A 253 -6.02 20.99 -17.38
C ILE A 253 -7.40 20.47 -16.98
N LYS A 254 -7.95 20.93 -15.85
CA LYS A 254 -9.26 20.51 -15.36
C LYS A 254 -10.40 20.96 -16.24
N ASP A 255 -10.26 22.13 -16.87
CA ASP A 255 -11.28 22.68 -17.77
C ASP A 255 -11.39 21.85 -19.06
N GLU A 256 -10.30 21.22 -19.48
CA GLU A 256 -10.19 20.50 -20.77
C GLU A 256 -10.21 18.97 -20.64
N LEU A 257 -9.75 18.41 -19.52
CA LEU A 257 -9.55 16.97 -19.33
C LEU A 257 -10.12 16.51 -17.99
N ASP A 258 -10.86 15.39 -18.03
CA ASP A 258 -11.17 14.67 -16.80
C ASP A 258 -9.91 13.98 -16.23
N ILE A 259 -9.97 13.58 -14.96
CA ILE A 259 -8.82 13.01 -14.25
C ILE A 259 -8.33 11.68 -14.85
N VAL A 260 -9.22 10.88 -15.44
CA VAL A 260 -8.88 9.59 -16.05
C VAL A 260 -8.14 9.83 -17.36
N GLU A 261 -8.65 10.73 -18.20
CA GLU A 261 -8.02 11.13 -19.46
C GLU A 261 -6.66 11.78 -19.20
N PHE A 262 -6.61 12.77 -18.30
CA PHE A 262 -5.37 13.42 -17.89
C PHE A 262 -4.33 12.40 -17.41
N SER A 263 -4.71 11.48 -16.51
CA SER A 263 -3.81 10.45 -15.97
C SER A 263 -3.19 9.62 -17.10
N LYS A 264 -4.02 9.14 -18.03
CA LYS A 264 -3.59 8.32 -19.16
C LYS A 264 -2.65 9.10 -20.08
N MET A 265 -3.01 10.34 -20.42
CA MET A 265 -2.20 11.20 -21.28
C MET A 265 -0.86 11.55 -20.63
N PHE A 266 -0.87 11.88 -19.34
CA PHE A 266 0.32 12.26 -18.60
C PHE A 266 1.29 11.09 -18.43
N PHE A 267 0.80 9.88 -18.16
CA PHE A 267 1.64 8.67 -18.15
C PHE A 267 2.31 8.42 -19.50
N ASN A 268 1.55 8.54 -20.59
CA ASN A 268 2.09 8.40 -21.94
C ASN A 268 3.12 9.49 -22.25
N PHE A 269 2.85 10.74 -21.87
CA PHE A 269 3.78 11.85 -21.99
C PHE A 269 5.09 11.55 -21.23
N LYS A 270 5.03 11.12 -19.97
CA LYS A 270 6.23 10.76 -19.18
C LYS A 270 7.02 9.63 -19.83
N LYS A 271 6.33 8.59 -20.32
CA LYS A 271 6.97 7.47 -21.03
C LYS A 271 7.68 7.97 -22.29
N ASN A 272 7.00 8.78 -23.10
CA ASN A 272 7.55 9.34 -24.34
C ASN A 272 8.71 10.30 -24.07
N SER A 273 8.60 11.17 -23.07
CA SER A 273 9.67 12.09 -22.66
C SER A 273 10.92 11.33 -22.26
N ARG A 274 10.79 10.26 -21.47
CA ARG A 274 11.93 9.41 -21.10
C ARG A 274 12.56 8.70 -22.30
N ILE A 275 11.75 8.26 -23.28
CA ILE A 275 12.27 7.68 -24.53
C ILE A 275 13.01 8.74 -25.35
N LEU A 276 12.48 9.96 -25.45
CA LEU A 276 13.14 11.05 -26.17
C LEU A 276 14.44 11.49 -25.49
N GLU A 277 14.46 11.55 -24.17
CA GLU A 277 15.69 11.78 -23.39
C GLU A 277 16.68 10.65 -23.59
N ALA A 278 16.23 9.40 -23.52
CA ALA A 278 17.06 8.22 -23.76
C ALA A 278 17.73 8.22 -25.14
N LYS A 279 17.03 8.69 -26.18
CA LYS A 279 17.61 8.82 -27.53
C LYS A 279 18.72 9.87 -27.64
N LYS A 280 18.79 10.82 -26.71
CA LYS A 280 19.84 11.86 -26.67
C LYS A 280 21.06 11.43 -25.88
N ILE A 281 20.94 10.36 -25.10
CA ILE A 281 22.03 9.83 -24.29
C ILE A 281 22.95 9.07 -25.24
N PRO A 282 24.21 9.49 -25.44
CA PRO A 282 25.16 8.68 -26.17
C PRO A 282 25.46 7.44 -25.33
N VAL A 283 25.30 6.27 -25.94
CA VAL A 283 25.62 4.99 -25.31
C VAL A 283 26.64 4.28 -26.17
N ASP A 284 27.88 4.26 -25.71
CA ASP A 284 28.92 3.41 -26.29
C ASP A 284 29.02 2.11 -25.49
N ILE A 285 28.47 1.02 -26.02
CA ILE A 285 28.52 -0.28 -25.34
C ILE A 285 29.83 -1.00 -25.66
N ILE A 286 30.73 -1.08 -24.68
CA ILE A 286 32.07 -1.65 -24.81
C ILE A 286 32.04 -3.17 -24.96
N LYS A 287 31.21 -3.86 -24.17
CA LYS A 287 31.07 -5.32 -24.17
C LYS A 287 29.63 -5.70 -23.86
N VAL A 288 29.13 -6.74 -24.53
CA VAL A 288 27.84 -7.38 -24.21
C VAL A 288 28.06 -8.87 -24.06
N GLU A 289 27.77 -9.41 -22.89
CA GLU A 289 27.74 -10.86 -22.67
C GLU A 289 26.33 -11.29 -22.30
N TRP A 290 25.86 -12.36 -22.95
CA TRP A 290 24.57 -12.98 -22.68
C TRP A 290 24.83 -14.27 -21.89
N GLY A 291 24.49 -14.30 -20.60
CA GLY A 291 24.62 -15.48 -19.73
C GLY A 291 23.26 -16.13 -19.42
N PRO A 292 23.22 -17.40 -18.97
CA PRO A 292 22.05 -18.02 -18.35
C PRO A 292 22.05 -17.86 -16.81
N PRO A 293 20.88 -17.61 -16.15
CA PRO A 293 19.60 -17.20 -16.75
C PRO A 293 19.81 -15.91 -17.56
N VAL A 294 18.96 -15.62 -18.56
CA VAL A 294 19.18 -14.56 -19.56
C VAL A 294 19.60 -13.26 -18.88
N ASN A 295 20.91 -13.03 -18.86
CA ASN A 295 21.56 -11.95 -18.13
C ASN A 295 22.42 -11.19 -19.12
N CYS A 296 22.17 -9.89 -19.24
CA CYS A 296 22.93 -9.02 -20.11
C CYS A 296 23.89 -8.19 -19.28
N TYR A 297 25.18 -8.47 -19.40
CA TYR A 297 26.25 -7.66 -18.84
C TYR A 297 26.67 -6.67 -19.90
N ALA A 298 26.56 -5.38 -19.57
CA ALA A 298 26.99 -4.33 -20.46
C ALA A 298 27.72 -3.25 -19.69
N ARG A 299 28.71 -2.63 -20.35
CA ARG A 299 29.49 -1.50 -19.86
C ARG A 299 29.33 -0.36 -20.86
N PHE A 300 29.04 0.84 -20.37
CA PHE A 300 28.72 2.00 -21.20
C PHE A 300 29.63 3.18 -20.90
N ARG A 301 29.88 4.00 -21.92
CA ARG A 301 30.35 5.38 -21.73
C ARG A 301 29.25 6.35 -22.09
N MET A 302 29.08 7.37 -21.23
CA MET A 302 28.05 8.39 -21.38
C MET A 302 28.54 9.68 -22.06
N ASN A 303 29.83 9.81 -22.39
CA ASN A 303 30.39 10.90 -23.22
C ASN A 303 31.84 10.57 -23.63
N GLU A 304 32.29 11.08 -24.79
CA GLU A 304 33.69 10.97 -25.24
C GLU A 304 34.67 11.83 -24.43
N GLN A 305 34.17 12.87 -23.77
CA GLN A 305 34.98 13.89 -23.06
C GLN A 305 35.16 13.63 -21.56
N ASP A 306 34.36 12.73 -20.97
CA ASP A 306 34.46 12.34 -19.57
C ASP A 306 35.14 10.98 -19.45
N GLU A 307 36.47 10.97 -19.46
CA GLU A 307 37.27 9.75 -19.24
C GLU A 307 37.06 9.12 -17.86
N LYS A 308 36.40 9.82 -16.92
CA LYS A 308 36.48 9.45 -15.50
C LYS A 308 35.35 8.65 -14.91
N ASP A 309 34.09 8.68 -15.32
CA ASP A 309 33.10 7.80 -14.68
C ASP A 309 31.76 7.76 -15.42
N LEU A 310 31.32 6.54 -15.80
CA LEU A 310 29.97 5.99 -15.58
C LEU A 310 29.85 4.62 -16.27
N ASP A 311 30.61 3.63 -15.79
CA ASP A 311 30.30 2.22 -16.11
C ASP A 311 28.99 1.87 -15.40
N VAL A 312 27.88 1.90 -16.14
CA VAL A 312 26.65 1.28 -15.66
C VAL A 312 26.80 -0.22 -15.87
N ILE A 313 26.82 -0.98 -14.78
CA ILE A 313 26.81 -2.44 -14.81
C ILE A 313 25.38 -2.90 -14.56
N ILE A 314 24.88 -3.77 -15.43
CA ILE A 314 23.57 -4.38 -15.30
C ILE A 314 23.79 -5.88 -15.09
N GLU A 315 23.25 -6.41 -14.00
CA GLU A 315 23.31 -7.83 -13.63
C GLU A 315 21.94 -8.25 -13.14
N ASN A 316 21.32 -9.23 -13.81
CA ASN A 316 19.93 -9.64 -13.52
C ASN A 316 18.98 -8.43 -13.54
N ASN A 317 18.31 -8.16 -12.41
CA ASN A 317 17.40 -7.03 -12.19
C ASN A 317 18.05 -5.86 -11.43
N GLN A 318 19.39 -5.87 -11.30
CA GLN A 318 20.14 -4.86 -10.57
C GLN A 318 20.96 -4.00 -11.50
N ILE A 319 21.06 -2.72 -11.14
CA ILE A 319 21.93 -1.75 -11.78
C ILE A 319 22.91 -1.20 -10.77
N LYS A 320 24.12 -0.93 -11.24
CA LYS A 320 25.14 -0.23 -10.49
C LYS A 320 25.77 0.83 -11.38
N HIS A 321 25.68 2.09 -10.97
CA HIS A 321 26.52 3.16 -11.54
C HIS A 321 27.89 3.15 -10.83
N ASN A 322 28.90 3.76 -11.43
CA ASN A 322 30.16 4.03 -10.74
C ASN A 322 29.90 4.77 -9.41
N ASN A 323 30.57 4.31 -8.35
CA ASN A 323 30.43 4.81 -6.98
C ASN A 323 29.01 4.70 -6.36
N CYS A 324 28.10 3.93 -6.98
CA CYS A 324 26.78 3.62 -6.40
C CYS A 324 26.72 2.18 -5.85
N HIS A 325 25.81 1.94 -4.91
CA HIS A 325 25.43 0.58 -4.51
C HIS A 325 24.55 -0.07 -5.60
N TRP A 326 24.51 -1.40 -5.62
CA TRP A 326 23.53 -2.14 -6.42
C TRP A 326 22.12 -1.71 -6.01
N VAL A 327 21.32 -1.33 -7.01
CA VAL A 327 19.92 -0.96 -6.80
C VAL A 327 19.07 -1.92 -7.62
N TYR A 328 18.12 -2.60 -6.97
CA TYR A 328 17.06 -3.31 -7.68
C TYR A 328 16.24 -2.32 -8.48
N HIS A 329 16.14 -2.54 -9.78
CA HIS A 329 15.29 -1.72 -10.62
C HIS A 329 13.82 -2.01 -10.29
N ARG A 330 13.16 -1.05 -9.63
CA ARG A 330 11.70 -1.01 -9.61
C ARG A 330 11.21 -0.68 -11.03
N SER A 331 9.99 -1.08 -11.35
CA SER A 331 9.27 -0.97 -12.65
C SER A 331 9.27 0.39 -13.40
N ASN A 332 9.93 1.42 -12.86
CA ASN A 332 10.18 2.69 -13.52
C ASN A 332 11.58 2.72 -14.13
N PHE A 333 11.72 2.27 -15.38
CA PHE A 333 12.94 2.43 -16.17
C PHE A 333 13.37 3.91 -16.17
N CYS A 334 14.63 4.18 -15.78
CA CYS A 334 15.25 5.50 -15.96
C CYS A 334 15.63 5.69 -17.44
N SER A 335 15.86 6.93 -17.87
CA SER A 335 16.26 7.24 -19.26
C SER A 335 17.54 6.51 -19.68
N HIS A 336 18.52 6.33 -18.78
CA HIS A 336 19.74 5.56 -19.02
C HIS A 336 19.46 4.10 -19.39
N LEU A 337 18.59 3.44 -18.63
CA LEU A 337 18.24 2.04 -18.87
C LEU A 337 17.44 1.89 -20.18
N ILE A 338 16.57 2.85 -20.49
CA ILE A 338 15.88 2.88 -21.78
C ILE A 338 16.87 3.07 -22.93
N ALA A 339 17.85 3.98 -22.78
CA ALA A 339 18.87 4.21 -23.79
C ALA A 339 19.68 2.94 -24.04
N PHE A 340 20.07 2.24 -22.97
CA PHE A 340 20.69 0.92 -23.07
C PHE A 340 19.86 -0.06 -23.89
N PHE A 341 18.58 -0.26 -23.54
CA PHE A 341 17.76 -1.22 -24.27
C PHE A 341 17.53 -0.83 -25.73
N LEU A 342 17.44 0.47 -26.04
CA LEU A 342 17.40 0.95 -27.43
C LEU A 342 18.67 0.55 -28.18
N HIS A 343 19.84 0.73 -27.58
CA HIS A 343 21.11 0.33 -28.20
C HIS A 343 21.29 -1.19 -28.30
N LEU A 344 20.89 -1.96 -27.28
CA LEU A 344 20.86 -3.43 -27.37
C LEU A 344 19.93 -3.93 -28.47
N SER A 345 18.73 -3.34 -28.57
CA SER A 345 17.75 -3.71 -29.60
C SER A 345 18.33 -3.51 -31.00
N ASN A 346 19.12 -2.45 -31.19
CA ASN A 346 19.81 -2.20 -32.46
C ASN A 346 20.92 -3.23 -32.76
N ARG A 347 21.53 -3.84 -31.72
CA ARG A 347 22.56 -4.88 -31.90
C ARG A 347 21.98 -6.28 -32.06
N ASN A 348 20.99 -6.64 -31.26
CA ASN A 348 20.35 -7.95 -31.28
C ASN A 348 18.93 -7.88 -30.67
N LEU A 349 17.95 -7.53 -31.51
CA LEU A 349 16.55 -7.41 -31.10
C LEU A 349 15.99 -8.70 -30.47
N PRO A 350 16.16 -9.91 -31.06
CA PRO A 350 15.61 -11.14 -30.48
C PRO A 350 16.08 -11.40 -29.04
N LYS A 351 17.40 -11.33 -28.77
CA LYS A 351 17.94 -11.54 -27.41
C LYS A 351 17.53 -10.44 -26.44
N THR A 352 17.44 -9.20 -26.92
CA THR A 352 16.95 -8.09 -26.10
C THR A 352 15.50 -8.30 -25.68
N LEU A 353 14.65 -8.79 -26.60
CA LEU A 353 13.26 -9.13 -26.29
C LEU A 353 13.14 -10.32 -25.34
N GLU A 354 13.99 -11.33 -25.48
CA GLU A 354 14.05 -12.48 -24.56
C GLU A 354 14.42 -12.03 -23.14
N TYR A 355 15.46 -11.20 -23.03
CA TYR A 355 15.87 -10.60 -21.76
C TYR A 355 14.76 -9.75 -21.15
N LEU A 356 14.12 -8.86 -21.92
CA LEU A 356 13.01 -8.04 -21.43
C LEU A 356 11.79 -8.88 -21.01
N LYS A 357 11.53 -10.03 -21.66
CA LYS A 357 10.46 -10.96 -21.28
C LYS A 357 10.76 -11.63 -19.95
N GLU A 358 11.95 -12.19 -19.76
CA GLU A 358 12.38 -12.75 -18.47
C GLU A 358 12.33 -11.68 -17.37
N TYR A 359 12.86 -10.50 -17.66
CA TYR A 359 12.84 -9.34 -16.77
C TYR A 359 11.42 -8.89 -16.38
N SER A 360 10.42 -9.07 -17.26
CA SER A 360 9.03 -8.67 -16.98
C SER A 360 8.22 -9.67 -16.14
N LYS A 361 8.75 -10.89 -15.92
CA LYS A 361 8.11 -11.93 -15.10
C LYS A 361 8.36 -11.77 -13.60
N GLU A 362 9.41 -11.04 -13.23
CA GLU A 362 9.78 -10.65 -11.85
C GLU A 362 9.12 -9.33 -11.45
#